data_AF-A0A3E5A4T1-F1
#
_entry.id   AF-A0A3E5A4T1-F1
#
_cell.length_a   1.000
_cell.length_b   1.000
_cell.length_c   1.000
_cell.angle_alpha   90.00
_cell.angle_beta   90.00
_cell.angle_gamma   90.00
#
_symmetry.space_group_name_H-M   'P 1'
#
loop_
_entity.id
_entity.type
_entity.pdbx_description
1 polymer ?
#
loop_
_entity_poly.entity_id
_entity_poly.type
_entity_poly.pdbx_seq_one_letter_code
_entity_poly.pdbx_strand_id
1 'polypeptide(L)'
;MIDKFYNNEHFSPDYVRENPIIISIQSIDSLDSKKQFEPLTHTNLVRGSVKLTQTLCSEQYFIWGGFNASKLSFECISDQFTDKAPYGKIILTITPTVYVNGELTTILTDEETRLFTGYIETAEPDSVPGHYTVTAYDRLYRVRNNNVWDYIQKRLAAVKAEKKHLSWYSVERLIASTQLLLGEKDTLPEWTKNIYYPDNVEINAENGVDLLRDFALCTQRFGILNGEENLEYIQVQDSASGSECYRINSYNPDDFEASPGHVWLPKYFTSEPKTNIFYTTGETTQDEDYYNNFYTISNNPVIGNQDWINELYNCDEYGTPSSKYSVNNLPAGLFDTARMCLTNGEEYYCQEYKIKVLSDPTIPMGSILHVYKNGSLIVKSYIMERTITFSSTQTIECEMSAQNEAYNTVVPTSDKSALNANILANQVSAKMPFISDGSSLTKLRARKVISKDDYNKLSEKRDDTIYYVYDTGGDNS
;
A
#
# COMPACT_ATOMS: atom_id res chain seq x y z
N MET A 1 0.64 -12.79 -23.56
CA MET A 1 1.04 -11.53 -22.89
C MET A 1 1.50 -10.58 -23.97
N ILE A 2 0.95 -9.36 -24.05
CA ILE A 2 1.37 -8.36 -25.04
C ILE A 2 2.38 -7.47 -24.31
N ASP A 3 3.67 -7.70 -24.55
CA ASP A 3 4.72 -6.80 -24.06
C ASP A 3 4.40 -5.39 -24.58
N LYS A 4 4.11 -4.42 -23.70
CA LYS A 4 3.96 -3.02 -24.10
C LYS A 4 5.33 -2.33 -24.06
N PHE A 5 5.62 -1.58 -25.10
CA PHE A 5 6.70 -0.59 -25.14
C PHE A 5 6.10 0.76 -24.73
N TYR A 6 6.82 1.53 -23.90
CA TYR A 6 6.54 2.89 -23.39
C TYR A 6 5.07 3.35 -23.33
N ASN A 7 4.57 3.66 -22.13
CA ASN A 7 3.17 4.00 -21.88
C ASN A 7 2.78 5.36 -22.50
N ASN A 8 3.77 6.24 -22.72
CA ASN A 8 3.61 7.49 -23.44
C ASN A 8 4.76 7.67 -24.46
N GLU A 9 4.41 7.73 -25.75
CA GLU A 9 5.39 7.83 -26.84
C GLU A 9 6.22 9.13 -26.74
N HIS A 10 5.62 10.23 -26.32
CA HIS A 10 6.27 11.54 -26.19
C HIS A 10 7.20 11.65 -24.98
N PHE A 11 7.16 10.70 -24.06
CA PHE A 11 8.11 10.59 -22.95
C PHE A 11 9.01 9.36 -23.07
N SER A 12 8.93 8.65 -24.19
CA SER A 12 9.93 7.63 -24.52
C SER A 12 11.32 8.28 -24.70
N PRO A 13 12.41 7.60 -24.32
CA PRO A 13 13.75 8.15 -24.47
C PRO A 13 14.14 8.49 -25.91
N ASP A 14 13.62 7.76 -26.89
CA ASP A 14 13.90 8.02 -28.31
C ASP A 14 13.22 9.30 -28.78
N TYR A 15 11.95 9.51 -28.39
CA TYR A 15 11.26 10.77 -28.68
C TYR A 15 11.96 11.97 -28.04
N VAL A 16 12.28 11.88 -26.74
CA VAL A 16 12.89 12.99 -25.97
C VAL A 16 14.27 13.35 -26.50
N ARG A 17 15.02 12.37 -27.02
CA ARG A 17 16.33 12.62 -27.65
C ARG A 17 16.21 13.54 -28.86
N GLU A 18 15.19 13.33 -29.67
CA GLU A 18 14.93 14.10 -30.90
C GLU A 18 14.13 15.38 -30.63
N ASN A 19 13.33 15.39 -29.56
CA ASN A 19 12.40 16.46 -29.21
C ASN A 19 12.62 16.90 -27.75
N PRO A 20 13.50 17.91 -27.51
CA PRO A 20 13.78 18.41 -26.18
C PRO A 20 12.52 18.78 -25.38
N ILE A 21 12.32 18.15 -24.22
CA ILE A 21 11.18 18.45 -23.34
C ILE A 21 11.39 19.76 -22.58
N ILE A 22 10.29 20.44 -22.25
CA ILE A 22 10.29 21.57 -21.33
C ILE A 22 10.06 21.02 -19.92
N ILE A 23 10.98 21.32 -19.01
CA ILE A 23 10.86 21.00 -17.58
C ILE A 23 10.54 22.30 -16.84
N SER A 24 9.51 22.26 -15.99
CA SER A 24 9.12 23.41 -15.18
C SER A 24 8.88 23.02 -13.72
N ILE A 25 9.44 23.81 -12.80
CA ILE A 25 9.10 23.75 -11.37
C ILE A 25 8.42 25.05 -10.98
N GLN A 26 7.17 24.97 -10.54
CA GLN A 26 6.33 26.15 -10.30
C GLN A 26 5.85 26.17 -8.85
N SER A 27 5.91 27.34 -8.22
CA SER A 27 5.22 27.56 -6.95
C SER A 27 3.70 27.67 -7.18
N ILE A 28 2.93 26.95 -6.36
CA ILE A 28 1.47 26.94 -6.39
C ILE A 28 0.81 27.32 -5.07
N ASP A 29 1.60 27.63 -4.05
CA ASP A 29 1.04 28.06 -2.76
C ASP A 29 0.26 29.36 -2.95
N SER A 30 -1.05 29.27 -2.75
CA SER A 30 -2.01 30.38 -2.87
C SER A 30 -2.30 31.05 -1.54
N LEU A 31 -1.53 30.75 -0.48
CA LEU A 31 -1.78 31.27 0.88
C LEU A 31 -1.92 32.82 0.91
N ASP A 32 -1.39 33.53 -0.10
CA ASP A 32 -1.58 34.98 -0.30
C ASP A 32 -2.02 35.39 -1.72
N SER A 33 -2.62 34.49 -2.52
CA SER A 33 -2.99 34.78 -3.93
C SER A 33 -1.80 35.11 -4.86
N LYS A 34 -0.56 34.93 -4.39
CA LYS A 34 0.68 35.21 -5.14
C LYS A 34 1.58 33.98 -5.14
N LYS A 35 2.08 33.61 -6.33
CA LYS A 35 3.14 32.62 -6.48
C LYS A 35 4.33 33.01 -5.60
N GLN A 36 4.94 32.06 -4.89
CA GLN A 36 6.08 32.38 -4.01
C GLN A 36 7.35 32.74 -4.79
N PHE A 37 7.43 32.24 -6.03
CA PHE A 37 8.49 32.50 -7.00
C PHE A 37 7.99 32.21 -8.42
N GLU A 38 8.65 32.82 -9.41
CA GLU A 38 8.37 32.59 -10.83
C GLU A 38 8.87 31.22 -11.30
N PRO A 39 8.17 30.55 -12.25
CA PRO A 39 8.54 29.23 -12.75
C PRO A 39 10.03 29.05 -13.03
N LEU A 40 10.63 28.04 -12.43
CA LEU A 40 11.99 27.61 -12.73
C LEU A 40 11.94 26.72 -13.96
N THR A 41 12.80 27.00 -14.95
CA THR A 41 12.94 26.18 -16.15
C THR A 41 14.41 25.79 -16.34
N HIS A 42 14.75 25.18 -17.47
CA HIS A 42 16.13 24.84 -17.82
C HIS A 42 17.12 26.03 -17.73
N THR A 43 16.66 27.28 -17.76
CA THR A 43 17.51 28.47 -17.57
C THR A 43 17.95 28.68 -16.14
N ASN A 44 17.18 28.18 -15.17
CA ASN A 44 17.43 28.35 -13.74
C ASN A 44 17.87 27.06 -13.07
N LEU A 45 17.45 25.91 -13.59
CA LEU A 45 17.75 24.60 -13.03
C LEU A 45 19.15 24.17 -13.45
N VAL A 46 19.95 23.74 -12.47
CA VAL A 46 21.28 23.19 -12.75
C VAL A 46 21.11 21.88 -13.50
N ARG A 47 21.84 21.72 -14.60
CA ARG A 47 21.73 20.54 -15.47
C ARG A 47 22.00 19.25 -14.70
N GLY A 48 21.10 18.26 -14.84
CA GLY A 48 21.23 16.95 -14.18
C GLY A 48 20.90 16.94 -12.68
N SER A 49 20.51 18.07 -12.10
CA SER A 49 20.16 18.14 -10.68
C SER A 49 18.74 17.68 -10.38
N VAL A 50 17.80 17.81 -11.34
CA VAL A 50 16.38 17.48 -11.11
C VAL A 50 16.20 15.96 -11.05
N LYS A 51 15.85 15.49 -9.87
CA LYS A 51 15.66 14.09 -9.52
C LYS A 51 14.33 13.89 -8.80
N LEU A 52 13.45 13.08 -9.39
CA LEU A 52 12.22 12.63 -8.76
C LEU A 52 12.40 11.18 -8.31
N THR A 53 12.52 10.95 -7.01
CA THR A 53 12.53 9.63 -6.41
C THR A 53 11.13 9.27 -5.94
N GLN A 54 10.66 8.10 -6.34
CA GLN A 54 9.38 7.53 -5.96
C GLN A 54 9.65 6.17 -5.34
N THR A 55 9.22 6.00 -4.10
CA THR A 55 9.46 4.78 -3.34
C THR A 55 8.11 4.25 -2.88
N LEU A 56 7.82 2.99 -3.21
CA LEU A 56 6.72 2.27 -2.59
C LEU A 56 7.12 1.97 -1.14
N CYS A 57 6.53 2.70 -0.21
CA CYS A 57 6.59 2.42 1.21
C CYS A 57 5.64 1.25 1.50
N SER A 58 6.09 0.03 1.26
CA SER A 58 5.44 -1.18 1.75
C SER A 58 6.19 -1.74 2.97
N GLU A 59 5.57 -2.66 3.69
CA GLU A 59 6.36 -3.58 4.53
C GLU A 59 7.37 -4.31 3.64
N GLN A 60 8.56 -4.58 4.17
CA GLN A 60 9.72 -5.13 3.42
C GLN A 60 9.47 -6.49 2.74
N TYR A 61 8.27 -7.06 2.92
CA TYR A 61 7.86 -8.39 2.49
C TYR A 61 6.64 -8.38 1.57
N PHE A 62 6.01 -7.22 1.36
CA PHE A 62 4.78 -7.07 0.60
C PHE A 62 4.97 -6.07 -0.53
N ILE A 63 4.40 -6.39 -1.68
CA ILE A 63 4.31 -5.41 -2.76
C ILE A 63 2.99 -4.63 -2.55
N TRP A 64 1.83 -5.29 -2.43
CA TRP A 64 0.54 -4.60 -2.17
C TRP A 64 0.46 -3.95 -0.77
N GLY A 65 -0.51 -3.04 -0.59
CA GLY A 65 -0.69 -2.28 0.65
C GLY A 65 0.25 -1.08 0.76
N GLY A 66 1.40 -1.12 0.07
CA GLY A 66 2.37 -0.02 0.06
C GLY A 66 1.83 1.27 -0.55
N PHE A 67 2.34 2.39 -0.05
CA PHE A 67 2.03 3.72 -0.57
C PHE A 67 3.23 4.34 -1.27
N ASN A 68 3.03 4.90 -2.45
CA ASN A 68 4.07 5.66 -3.12
C ASN A 68 4.33 6.99 -2.40
N ALA A 69 5.53 7.15 -1.84
CA ALA A 69 6.04 8.42 -1.36
C ALA A 69 7.03 8.99 -2.37
N SER A 70 6.81 10.25 -2.76
CA SER A 70 7.64 10.94 -3.72
C SER A 70 8.50 12.02 -3.05
N LYS A 71 9.77 12.06 -3.46
CA LYS A 71 10.76 13.08 -3.12
C LYS A 71 11.25 13.72 -4.41
N LEU A 72 11.16 15.05 -4.47
CA LEU A 72 11.79 15.84 -5.52
C LEU A 72 13.03 16.52 -4.96
N SER A 73 14.17 16.35 -5.63
CA SER A 73 15.39 17.10 -5.35
C SER A 73 15.86 17.81 -6.62
N PHE A 74 16.34 19.04 -6.48
CA PHE A 74 16.89 19.82 -7.60
C PHE A 74 17.81 20.92 -7.09
N GLU A 75 18.67 21.42 -7.97
CA GLU A 75 19.48 22.61 -7.72
C GLU A 75 19.03 23.73 -8.66
N CYS A 76 18.97 24.96 -8.16
CA CYS A 76 18.57 26.12 -8.95
C CYS A 76 19.40 27.36 -8.65
N ILE A 77 19.63 28.17 -9.68
CA ILE A 77 20.30 29.46 -9.62
C ILE A 77 19.35 30.51 -10.20
N SER A 78 18.92 31.46 -9.38
CA SER A 78 18.02 32.53 -9.83
C SER A 78 18.12 33.78 -8.96
N ASP A 79 18.13 34.96 -9.59
CA ASP A 79 18.20 36.25 -8.91
C ASP A 79 17.06 36.44 -7.89
N GLN A 80 15.88 35.88 -8.15
CA GLN A 80 14.73 35.91 -7.25
C GLN A 80 14.99 35.25 -5.88
N PHE A 81 16.04 34.44 -5.76
CA PHE A 81 16.41 33.76 -4.52
C PHE A 81 17.61 34.39 -3.80
N THR A 82 18.18 35.49 -4.31
CA THR A 82 19.39 36.12 -3.74
C THR A 82 19.23 36.43 -2.24
N ASP A 83 18.07 36.96 -1.84
CA ASP A 83 17.77 37.35 -0.46
C ASP A 83 16.66 36.50 0.18
N LYS A 84 16.16 35.48 -0.52
CA LYS A 84 14.98 34.71 -0.11
C LYS A 84 15.07 33.27 -0.63
N ALA A 85 15.21 32.31 0.26
CA ALA A 85 15.19 30.90 -0.13
C ALA A 85 13.84 30.50 -0.77
N PRO A 86 13.83 29.59 -1.76
CA PRO A 86 12.59 29.00 -2.25
C PRO A 86 11.88 28.25 -1.13
N TYR A 87 10.56 28.43 -1.02
CA TYR A 87 9.74 27.69 -0.06
C TYR A 87 8.31 27.49 -0.58
N GLY A 88 7.57 26.66 0.13
CA GLY A 88 6.15 26.44 -0.09
C GLY A 88 5.87 25.26 -1.02
N LYS A 89 4.63 25.20 -1.48
CA LYS A 89 4.12 24.14 -2.35
C LYS A 89 4.53 24.35 -3.80
N ILE A 90 4.98 23.28 -4.45
CA ILE A 90 5.50 23.28 -5.81
C ILE A 90 4.92 22.15 -6.64
N ILE A 91 4.96 22.33 -7.96
CA ILE A 91 4.66 21.32 -8.96
C ILE A 91 5.87 21.14 -9.88
N LEU A 92 6.19 19.89 -10.23
CA LEU A 92 7.05 19.55 -11.37
C LEU A 92 6.18 19.12 -12.56
N THR A 93 6.31 19.82 -13.69
CA THR A 93 5.69 19.45 -14.96
C THR A 93 6.74 19.19 -16.05
N ILE A 94 6.37 18.30 -16.96
CA ILE A 94 7.07 18.10 -18.24
C ILE A 94 6.10 18.34 -19.39
N THR A 95 6.55 19.09 -20.40
CA THR A 95 5.75 19.38 -21.60
C THR A 95 6.52 18.88 -22.82
N PRO A 96 5.93 18.00 -23.65
CA PRO A 96 6.58 17.56 -24.86
C PRO A 96 6.58 18.66 -25.92
N THR A 97 7.54 18.56 -26.83
CA THR A 97 7.73 19.50 -27.93
C THR A 97 7.85 18.73 -29.23
N VAL A 98 7.73 19.41 -30.36
CA VAL A 98 8.01 18.85 -31.68
C VAL A 98 9.09 19.68 -32.35
N TYR A 99 10.14 19.02 -32.83
CA TYR A 99 11.24 19.62 -33.56
C TYR A 99 11.29 19.10 -35.00
N VAL A 100 11.45 20.00 -35.95
CA VAL A 100 11.62 19.65 -37.38
C VAL A 100 12.89 20.32 -37.87
N ASN A 101 13.81 19.54 -38.44
CA ASN A 101 15.13 20.01 -38.89
C ASN A 101 15.94 20.73 -37.79
N GLY A 102 15.75 20.34 -36.52
CA GLY A 102 16.45 20.94 -35.38
C GLY A 102 15.83 22.24 -34.86
N GLU A 103 14.70 22.69 -35.42
CA GLU A 103 13.97 23.87 -34.96
C GLU A 103 12.67 23.47 -34.25
N LEU A 104 12.36 24.15 -33.14
CA LEU A 104 11.11 23.96 -32.40
C LEU A 104 9.94 24.43 -33.28
N THR A 105 9.01 23.53 -33.57
CA THR A 105 7.80 23.85 -34.35
C THR A 105 6.55 23.95 -33.47
N THR A 106 6.48 23.14 -32.41
CA THR A 106 5.25 23.05 -31.59
C THR A 106 5.57 22.70 -30.14
N ILE A 107 4.86 23.32 -29.21
CA ILE A 107 4.82 22.94 -27.79
C ILE A 107 3.47 22.26 -27.57
N LEU A 108 3.48 21.02 -27.10
CA LEU A 108 2.28 20.21 -26.88
C LEU A 108 1.74 20.46 -25.47
N THR A 109 1.25 21.68 -25.22
CA THR A 109 0.77 22.10 -23.90
C THR A 109 -0.38 21.25 -23.39
N ASP A 110 -1.25 20.75 -24.28
CA ASP A 110 -2.38 19.87 -23.93
C ASP A 110 -1.90 18.48 -23.45
N GLU A 111 -0.62 18.17 -23.66
CA GLU A 111 0.04 16.93 -23.21
C GLU A 111 1.01 17.17 -22.05
N GLU A 112 0.96 18.35 -21.44
CA GLU A 112 1.70 18.62 -20.21
C GLU A 112 1.35 17.57 -19.15
N THR A 113 2.39 16.91 -18.65
CA THR A 113 2.25 15.88 -17.63
C THR A 113 2.83 16.37 -16.32
N ARG A 114 2.00 16.34 -15.29
CA ARG A 114 2.40 16.62 -13.92
C ARG A 114 3.00 15.37 -13.29
N LEU A 115 4.28 15.43 -12.92
CA LEU A 115 4.98 14.29 -12.33
C LEU A 115 4.99 14.34 -10.81
N PHE A 116 4.94 15.52 -10.21
CA PHE A 116 5.03 15.69 -8.77
C PHE A 116 4.32 16.96 -8.31
N THR A 117 3.67 16.86 -7.17
CA THR A 117 3.24 18.00 -6.36
C THR A 117 3.63 17.75 -4.92
N GLY A 118 4.20 18.76 -4.26
CA GLY A 118 4.63 18.63 -2.89
C GLY A 118 5.10 19.94 -2.29
N TYR A 119 5.74 19.86 -1.13
CA TYR A 119 6.18 21.02 -0.37
C TYR A 119 7.69 20.99 -0.21
N ILE A 120 8.31 22.13 -0.42
CA ILE A 120 9.73 22.33 -0.11
C ILE A 120 9.92 22.14 1.40
N GLU A 121 10.75 21.16 1.75
CA GLU A 121 11.14 20.84 3.12
C GLU A 121 12.46 21.51 3.48
N THR A 122 13.43 21.44 2.57
CA THR A 122 14.73 22.11 2.73
C THR A 122 15.13 22.86 1.48
N ALA A 123 15.79 24.00 1.69
CA ALA A 123 16.45 24.79 0.67
C ALA A 123 17.79 25.24 1.24
N GLU A 124 18.84 24.49 0.90
CA GLU A 124 20.19 24.70 1.42
C GLU A 124 20.96 25.63 0.47
N PRO A 125 21.45 26.79 0.95
CA PRO A 125 22.17 27.73 0.11
C PRO A 125 23.58 27.22 -0.22
N ASP A 126 24.04 27.50 -1.43
CA ASP A 126 25.45 27.41 -1.80
C ASP A 126 26.16 28.76 -1.54
N SER A 127 27.48 28.79 -1.76
CA SER A 127 28.36 29.95 -1.79
C SER A 127 27.99 31.01 -2.83
N VAL A 128 27.27 30.65 -3.89
CA VAL A 128 26.82 31.57 -4.94
C VAL A 128 25.46 32.17 -4.54
N PRO A 129 25.31 33.52 -4.50
CA PRO A 129 24.02 34.13 -4.18
C PRO A 129 22.91 33.65 -5.13
N GLY A 130 21.76 33.29 -4.56
CA GLY A 130 20.61 32.77 -5.32
C GLY A 130 20.75 31.31 -5.78
N HIS A 131 21.82 30.60 -5.40
CA HIS A 131 22.00 29.18 -5.65
C HIS A 131 21.53 28.33 -4.46
N TYR A 132 20.63 27.38 -4.70
CA TYR A 132 20.07 26.49 -3.68
C TYR A 132 19.99 25.04 -4.14
N THR A 133 20.30 24.12 -3.21
CA THR A 133 19.88 22.72 -3.28
C THR A 133 18.55 22.56 -2.55
N VAL A 134 17.53 22.11 -3.26
CA VAL A 134 16.15 22.04 -2.77
C VAL A 134 15.71 20.58 -2.64
N THR A 135 15.08 20.24 -1.53
CA THR A 135 14.36 18.97 -1.35
C THR A 135 12.91 19.24 -0.99
N ALA A 136 12.00 18.57 -1.70
CA ALA A 136 10.57 18.64 -1.52
C ALA A 136 9.98 17.23 -1.37
N TYR A 137 8.93 17.12 -0.55
CA TYR A 137 8.19 15.89 -0.36
C TYR A 137 6.72 16.09 -0.67
N ASP A 138 6.06 15.04 -1.14
CA ASP A 138 4.63 15.06 -1.37
C ASP A 138 3.80 15.21 -0.08
N ARG A 139 2.49 15.36 -0.24
CA ARG A 139 1.58 15.53 0.91
C ARG A 139 1.55 14.30 1.80
N LEU A 140 1.60 13.10 1.22
CA LEU A 140 1.53 11.84 1.94
C LEU A 140 2.69 11.72 2.95
N TYR A 141 3.91 12.04 2.51
CA TYR A 141 5.08 12.07 3.38
C TYR A 141 4.85 13.00 4.58
N ARG A 142 4.31 14.20 4.37
CA ARG A 142 4.11 15.17 5.47
C ARG A 142 3.07 14.72 6.50
N VAL A 143 2.08 13.96 6.08
CA VAL A 143 0.99 13.48 6.96
C VAL A 143 1.20 12.04 7.44
N ARG A 144 2.35 11.43 7.14
CA ARG A 144 2.69 10.05 7.48
C ARG A 144 2.70 9.71 8.96
N ASN A 145 2.64 10.70 9.84
CA ASN A 145 2.60 10.53 11.30
C ASN A 145 1.32 11.13 11.90
N ASN A 146 0.35 11.51 11.07
CA ASN A 146 -0.88 12.10 11.55
C ASN A 146 -1.73 11.02 12.21
N ASN A 147 -1.96 11.18 13.50
CA ASN A 147 -2.83 10.32 14.26
C ASN A 147 -4.31 10.64 13.94
N VAL A 148 -5.10 9.61 13.63
CA VAL A 148 -6.51 9.75 13.23
C VAL A 148 -7.49 9.04 14.16
N TRP A 149 -7.01 8.32 15.18
CA TRP A 149 -7.87 7.42 15.96
C TRP A 149 -9.00 8.15 16.69
N ASP A 150 -8.72 9.29 17.34
CA ASP A 150 -9.71 10.01 18.16
C ASP A 150 -10.86 10.51 17.29
N TYR A 151 -10.53 10.94 16.08
CA TYR A 151 -11.52 11.37 15.10
C TYR A 151 -12.39 10.21 14.61
N ILE A 152 -11.79 9.07 14.27
CA ILE A 152 -12.52 7.87 13.84
C ILE A 152 -13.42 7.36 14.95
N GLN A 153 -12.91 7.22 16.18
CA GLN A 153 -13.69 6.73 17.32
C GLN A 153 -14.91 7.62 17.61
N LYS A 154 -14.73 8.94 17.61
CA LYS A 154 -15.85 9.89 17.78
C LYS A 154 -16.89 9.72 16.68
N ARG A 155 -16.47 9.52 15.43
CA ARG A 155 -17.39 9.31 14.32
C ARG A 155 -18.14 7.98 14.46
N LEU A 156 -17.45 6.89 14.77
CA LEU A 156 -18.06 5.58 14.97
C LEU A 156 -19.07 5.60 16.11
N ALA A 157 -18.71 6.21 17.25
CA ALA A 157 -19.61 6.35 18.41
C ALA A 157 -20.89 7.13 18.05
N ALA A 158 -20.78 8.22 17.29
CA ALA A 158 -21.93 9.02 16.87
C ALA A 158 -22.88 8.23 15.95
N VAL A 159 -22.33 7.48 14.99
CA VAL A 159 -23.11 6.69 14.03
C VAL A 159 -23.76 5.48 14.72
N LYS A 160 -23.05 4.86 15.67
CA LYS A 160 -23.56 3.74 16.49
C LYS A 160 -24.72 4.16 17.40
N ALA A 161 -24.68 5.37 17.96
CA ALA A 161 -25.78 5.92 18.76
C ALA A 161 -27.10 6.04 17.94
N GLU A 162 -27.00 6.18 16.62
CA GLU A 162 -28.12 6.18 15.68
C GLU A 162 -28.49 4.78 15.16
N LYS A 163 -27.88 3.71 15.68
CA LYS A 163 -28.01 2.32 15.20
C LYS A 163 -27.66 2.17 13.71
N LYS A 164 -26.63 2.87 13.25
CA LYS A 164 -26.08 2.80 11.90
C LYS A 164 -24.64 2.31 11.94
N HIS A 165 -24.10 1.97 10.77
CA HIS A 165 -22.68 1.65 10.58
C HIS A 165 -22.11 2.50 9.43
N LEU A 166 -20.81 2.76 9.48
CA LEU A 166 -20.09 3.35 8.35
C LEU A 166 -19.61 2.25 7.42
N SER A 167 -19.53 2.52 6.12
CA SER A 167 -18.86 1.61 5.18
C SER A 167 -17.34 1.78 5.23
N TRP A 168 -16.59 0.79 4.73
CA TRP A 168 -15.15 0.91 4.49
C TRP A 168 -14.83 2.15 3.66
N TYR A 169 -15.56 2.32 2.55
CA TYR A 169 -15.44 3.49 1.69
C TYR A 169 -15.64 4.78 2.48
N SER A 170 -16.69 4.87 3.31
CA SER A 170 -16.96 6.08 4.08
C SER A 170 -15.86 6.42 5.10
N VAL A 171 -15.26 5.41 5.74
CA VAL A 171 -14.18 5.62 6.70
C VAL A 171 -12.89 6.01 6.00
N GLU A 172 -12.53 5.32 4.92
CA GLU A 172 -11.36 5.67 4.10
C GLU A 172 -11.43 7.12 3.61
N ARG A 173 -12.58 7.51 3.02
CA ARG A 173 -12.81 8.88 2.54
C ARG A 173 -12.75 9.91 3.65
N LEU A 174 -13.27 9.57 4.83
CA LEU A 174 -13.23 10.43 6.01
C LEU A 174 -11.79 10.65 6.50
N ILE A 175 -10.90 9.66 6.35
CA ILE A 175 -9.48 9.78 6.68
C ILE A 175 -8.75 10.57 5.60
N ALA A 176 -8.83 10.13 4.34
CA ALA A 176 -8.10 10.71 3.22
C ALA A 176 -8.47 12.19 3.00
N SER A 177 -9.74 12.51 2.74
CA SER A 177 -10.17 13.89 2.45
C SER A 177 -10.10 14.81 3.66
N THR A 178 -10.48 14.34 4.86
CA THR A 178 -10.75 15.25 5.97
C THR A 178 -9.57 15.34 6.93
N GLN A 179 -8.93 14.22 7.26
CA GLN A 179 -7.81 14.22 8.21
C GLN A 179 -6.46 14.44 7.53
N LEU A 180 -6.28 13.87 6.34
CA LEU A 180 -5.03 13.94 5.61
C LEU A 180 -5.02 15.06 4.54
N LEU A 181 -6.21 15.53 4.14
CA LEU A 181 -6.40 16.56 3.11
C LEU A 181 -5.78 16.14 1.77
N LEU A 182 -5.99 14.88 1.40
CA LEU A 182 -5.57 14.33 0.11
C LEU A 182 -6.65 14.61 -0.94
N GLY A 183 -6.25 14.90 -2.18
CA GLY A 183 -7.14 14.83 -3.32
C GLY A 183 -7.59 13.38 -3.51
N GLU A 184 -8.74 13.17 -4.13
CA GLU A 184 -9.38 11.86 -4.15
C GLU A 184 -9.91 11.52 -5.53
N LYS A 185 -9.58 10.32 -6.00
CA LYS A 185 -10.29 9.67 -7.11
C LYS A 185 -11.01 8.42 -6.61
N ASP A 186 -12.22 8.21 -7.12
CA ASP A 186 -13.00 7.01 -6.81
C ASP A 186 -12.41 5.79 -7.54
N THR A 187 -11.39 5.20 -6.92
CA THR A 187 -10.60 4.06 -7.43
C THR A 187 -10.69 2.84 -6.51
N LEU A 188 -11.36 2.99 -5.37
CA LEU A 188 -11.68 1.86 -4.50
C LEU A 188 -12.72 0.96 -5.18
N PRO A 189 -12.67 -0.36 -4.95
CA PRO A 189 -13.70 -1.25 -5.47
C PRO A 189 -15.10 -0.89 -4.97
N GLU A 190 -16.11 -1.00 -5.83
CA GLU A 190 -17.51 -0.67 -5.50
C GLU A 190 -18.05 -1.45 -4.29
N TRP A 191 -17.56 -2.68 -4.07
CA TRP A 191 -17.96 -3.48 -2.93
C TRP A 191 -17.62 -2.83 -1.58
N THR A 192 -16.60 -1.95 -1.52
CA THR A 192 -16.20 -1.26 -0.27
C THR A 192 -17.27 -0.30 0.25
N LYS A 193 -18.22 0.13 -0.60
CA LYS A 193 -19.36 0.95 -0.22
C LYS A 193 -20.44 0.15 0.53
N ASN A 194 -20.44 -1.18 0.38
CA ASN A 194 -21.45 -2.09 0.92
C ASN A 194 -20.95 -2.90 2.13
N ILE A 195 -19.66 -2.81 2.48
CA ILE A 195 -19.07 -3.48 3.64
C ILE A 195 -18.97 -2.50 4.81
N TYR A 196 -19.48 -2.90 5.98
CA TYR A 196 -19.38 -2.09 7.19
C TYR A 196 -17.98 -2.14 7.81
N TYR A 197 -17.50 -0.96 8.20
CA TYR A 197 -16.28 -0.80 8.96
C TYR A 197 -16.50 -1.23 10.42
N PRO A 198 -15.55 -1.96 11.04
CA PRO A 198 -15.67 -2.41 12.43
C PRO A 198 -15.89 -1.27 13.43
N ASP A 199 -16.97 -1.36 14.21
CA ASP A 199 -17.31 -0.37 15.25
C ASP A 199 -17.12 -0.87 16.70
N ASN A 200 -16.46 -2.01 16.84
CA ASN A 200 -16.19 -2.67 18.12
C ASN A 200 -14.70 -2.83 18.44
N VAL A 201 -13.83 -2.31 17.57
CA VAL A 201 -12.37 -2.36 17.77
C VAL A 201 -11.96 -1.17 18.63
N GLU A 202 -11.39 -1.45 19.80
CA GLU A 202 -10.66 -0.43 20.57
C GLU A 202 -9.32 -0.15 19.88
N ILE A 203 -9.33 0.89 19.03
CA ILE A 203 -8.15 1.41 18.36
C ILE A 203 -7.46 2.39 19.32
N ASN A 204 -6.32 2.00 19.92
CA ASN A 204 -5.65 2.78 20.95
C ASN A 204 -4.70 3.84 20.41
N ALA A 205 -4.17 3.62 19.21
CA ALA A 205 -3.38 4.58 18.46
C ALA A 205 -3.40 4.15 16.99
N GLU A 206 -3.75 5.03 16.07
CA GLU A 206 -3.71 4.69 14.64
C GLU A 206 -3.26 5.88 13.81
N ASN A 207 -2.37 5.59 12.88
CA ASN A 207 -1.85 6.55 11.93
C ASN A 207 -2.74 6.56 10.69
N GLY A 208 -3.05 7.74 10.16
CA GLY A 208 -3.87 7.84 8.97
C GLY A 208 -3.28 7.09 7.77
N VAL A 209 -1.96 7.18 7.56
CA VAL A 209 -1.31 6.50 6.43
C VAL A 209 -1.24 4.99 6.64
N ASP A 210 -1.02 4.52 7.86
CA ASP A 210 -1.04 3.08 8.17
C ASP A 210 -2.44 2.50 7.97
N LEU A 211 -3.49 3.26 8.32
CA LEU A 211 -4.87 2.83 8.07
C LEU A 211 -5.23 2.82 6.57
N LEU A 212 -4.75 3.81 5.79
CA LEU A 212 -4.91 3.77 4.33
C LEU A 212 -4.15 2.58 3.70
N ARG A 213 -2.97 2.24 4.22
CA ARG A 213 -2.19 1.03 3.88
C ARG A 213 -3.01 -0.23 4.15
N ASP A 214 -3.71 -0.29 5.27
CA ASP A 214 -4.55 -1.44 5.62
C ASP A 214 -5.77 -1.57 4.67
N PHE A 215 -6.38 -0.46 4.25
CA PHE A 215 -7.40 -0.47 3.19
C PHE A 215 -6.84 -0.96 1.85
N ALA A 216 -5.65 -0.48 1.46
CA ALA A 216 -4.98 -0.90 0.24
C ALA A 216 -4.64 -2.41 0.28
N LEU A 217 -4.15 -2.90 1.42
CA LEU A 217 -3.88 -4.33 1.68
C LEU A 217 -5.14 -5.17 1.54
N CYS A 218 -6.22 -4.81 2.24
CA CYS A 218 -7.48 -5.57 2.22
C CYS A 218 -8.20 -5.50 0.86
N THR A 219 -7.86 -4.54 0.01
CA THR A 219 -8.41 -4.40 -1.35
C THR A 219 -7.47 -4.92 -2.44
N GLN A 220 -6.29 -5.44 -2.09
CA GLN A 220 -5.25 -5.91 -3.03
C GLN A 220 -4.81 -4.82 -4.01
N ARG A 221 -4.58 -3.62 -3.47
CA ARG A 221 -4.21 -2.42 -4.22
C ARG A 221 -2.95 -1.78 -3.64
N PHE A 222 -2.33 -0.94 -4.43
CA PHE A 222 -1.36 0.06 -3.98
C PHE A 222 -2.04 1.39 -3.80
N GLY A 223 -1.69 2.09 -2.71
CA GLY A 223 -1.96 3.51 -2.64
C GLY A 223 -0.92 4.28 -3.45
N ILE A 224 -1.34 5.19 -4.31
CA ILE A 224 -0.44 6.17 -4.93
C ILE A 224 -1.01 7.56 -4.76
N LEU A 225 -0.15 8.49 -4.39
CA LEU A 225 -0.42 9.90 -4.59
C LEU A 225 0.13 10.26 -5.97
N ASN A 226 -0.76 10.53 -6.93
CA ASN A 226 -0.32 10.88 -8.28
C ASN A 226 0.27 12.30 -8.32
N GLY A 227 0.83 12.69 -9.47
CA GLY A 227 1.42 14.02 -9.65
C GLY A 227 0.45 15.18 -9.35
N GLU A 228 -0.87 14.95 -9.39
CA GLU A 228 -1.91 15.93 -9.06
C GLU A 228 -2.39 15.92 -7.60
N GLU A 229 -1.72 15.16 -6.72
CA GLU A 229 -2.12 14.94 -5.32
C GLU A 229 -3.44 14.20 -5.13
N ASN A 230 -3.89 13.48 -6.16
CA ASN A 230 -5.02 12.58 -6.00
C ASN A 230 -4.54 11.22 -5.51
N LEU A 231 -5.11 10.77 -4.40
CA LEU A 231 -4.98 9.42 -3.90
C LEU A 231 -5.74 8.47 -4.84
N GLU A 232 -5.03 7.49 -5.36
CA GLU A 232 -5.56 6.42 -6.17
C GLU A 232 -5.19 5.06 -5.59
N TYR A 233 -6.10 4.10 -5.67
CA TYR A 233 -5.87 2.70 -5.33
C TYR A 233 -5.72 1.89 -6.61
N ILE A 234 -4.48 1.61 -6.99
CA ILE A 234 -4.16 0.88 -8.22
C ILE A 234 -4.17 -0.62 -7.93
N GLN A 235 -4.91 -1.38 -8.72
CA GLN A 235 -4.92 -2.83 -8.62
C GLN A 235 -3.56 -3.40 -8.98
N VAL A 236 -3.04 -4.28 -8.13
CA VAL A 236 -1.79 -4.98 -8.44
C VAL A 236 -2.04 -5.93 -9.60
N GLN A 237 -1.16 -5.90 -10.62
CA GLN A 237 -1.24 -6.87 -11.70
C GLN A 237 -0.75 -8.23 -11.21
N ASP A 238 -1.62 -9.23 -11.30
CA ASP A 238 -1.24 -10.63 -11.16
C ASP A 238 -0.35 -11.03 -12.34
N SER A 239 0.72 -11.78 -12.06
CA SER A 239 1.59 -12.36 -13.08
C SER A 239 0.85 -13.22 -14.12
N ALA A 240 -0.32 -13.79 -13.79
CA ALA A 240 -1.12 -14.63 -14.68
C ALA A 240 -2.08 -13.83 -15.59
N SER A 241 -2.70 -12.76 -15.08
CA SER A 241 -3.69 -11.95 -15.81
C SER A 241 -3.17 -10.58 -16.26
N GLY A 242 -2.02 -10.15 -15.76
CA GLY A 242 -1.36 -8.89 -16.07
C GLY A 242 -0.98 -8.84 -17.54
N SER A 243 -1.71 -8.05 -18.30
CA SER A 243 -1.43 -7.86 -19.73
C SER A 243 -0.24 -6.93 -19.98
N GLU A 244 0.28 -6.24 -18.95
CA GLU A 244 1.27 -5.16 -19.10
C GLU A 244 2.53 -5.46 -18.30
N CYS A 245 3.56 -5.98 -18.98
CA CYS A 245 4.91 -6.05 -18.44
C CYS A 245 5.84 -5.10 -19.22
N TYR A 246 6.70 -4.38 -18.49
CA TYR A 246 7.69 -3.49 -19.06
C TYR A 246 8.98 -4.25 -19.30
N ARG A 247 9.40 -4.30 -20.56
CA ARG A 247 10.53 -5.10 -20.99
C ARG A 247 11.76 -4.24 -21.26
N ILE A 248 12.84 -4.53 -20.54
CA ILE A 248 14.17 -3.94 -20.75
C ILE A 248 15.04 -4.95 -21.51
N ASN A 249 15.36 -4.62 -22.77
CA ASN A 249 16.25 -5.42 -23.62
C ASN A 249 17.65 -4.81 -23.79
N SER A 250 17.83 -3.54 -23.43
CA SER A 250 19.06 -2.79 -23.62
C SER A 250 19.35 -1.96 -22.39
N TYR A 251 20.51 -2.18 -21.80
CA TYR A 251 21.03 -1.47 -20.64
C TYR A 251 22.55 -1.62 -20.62
N ASN A 252 23.24 -0.71 -19.93
CA ASN A 252 24.67 -0.86 -19.68
C ASN A 252 24.88 -1.92 -18.58
N PRO A 253 25.65 -3.00 -18.83
CA PRO A 253 25.87 -4.04 -17.82
C PRO A 253 26.47 -3.53 -16.51
N ASP A 254 27.26 -2.46 -16.55
CA ASP A 254 27.87 -1.86 -15.36
C ASP A 254 26.85 -1.10 -14.49
N ASP A 255 25.69 -0.78 -15.07
CA ASP A 255 24.58 -0.09 -14.41
C ASP A 255 23.52 -1.07 -13.87
N PHE A 256 23.85 -2.37 -13.81
CA PHE A 256 22.96 -3.45 -13.36
C PHE A 256 23.57 -4.27 -12.22
N GLU A 257 22.86 -4.28 -11.10
CA GLU A 257 23.17 -5.10 -9.94
C GLU A 257 21.96 -5.97 -9.61
N ALA A 258 22.20 -7.24 -9.28
CA ALA A 258 21.15 -8.14 -8.82
C ALA A 258 21.72 -9.20 -7.88
N SER A 259 20.92 -9.52 -6.86
CA SER A 259 21.22 -10.58 -5.90
C SER A 259 20.28 -11.77 -6.13
N PRO A 260 20.80 -12.99 -6.32
CA PRO A 260 19.96 -14.17 -6.40
C PRO A 260 19.26 -14.39 -5.06
N GLY A 261 17.97 -14.71 -5.10
CA GLY A 261 17.20 -15.02 -3.91
C GLY A 261 15.73 -15.24 -4.25
N HIS A 262 15.04 -16.00 -3.41
CA HIS A 262 13.62 -16.27 -3.57
C HIS A 262 12.81 -15.15 -2.92
N VAL A 263 12.02 -14.42 -3.70
CA VAL A 263 10.99 -13.53 -3.13
C VAL A 263 9.80 -14.40 -2.75
N TRP A 264 9.55 -14.51 -1.45
CA TRP A 264 8.42 -15.25 -0.91
C TRP A 264 7.18 -14.34 -0.83
N LEU A 265 6.45 -14.21 -1.94
CA LEU A 265 5.13 -13.58 -1.93
C LEU A 265 4.13 -14.53 -1.27
N PRO A 266 3.42 -14.12 -0.19
CA PRO A 266 2.57 -15.04 0.54
C PRO A 266 1.58 -15.74 -0.38
N LYS A 267 1.59 -17.07 -0.26
CA LYS A 267 0.78 -17.96 -1.06
C LYS A 267 -0.64 -18.04 -0.50
N TYR A 268 -0.85 -17.71 0.76
CA TYR A 268 -2.18 -17.66 1.36
C TYR A 268 -2.22 -16.56 2.40
N PHE A 269 -3.42 -16.06 2.67
CA PHE A 269 -3.68 -15.11 3.71
C PHE A 269 -4.66 -15.68 4.71
N THR A 270 -4.39 -15.45 5.99
CA THR A 270 -5.24 -15.84 7.10
C THR A 270 -5.49 -14.62 7.98
N SER A 271 -6.56 -14.61 8.78
CA SER A 271 -6.86 -13.53 9.72
C SER A 271 -6.81 -14.06 11.16
N GLU A 272 -6.40 -13.24 12.13
CA GLU A 272 -6.55 -13.58 13.55
C GLU A 272 -7.78 -12.92 14.22
N PRO A 273 -8.52 -13.65 15.07
CA PRO A 273 -8.36 -15.09 15.34
C PRO A 273 -8.76 -15.90 14.09
N LYS A 274 -8.25 -17.14 13.97
CA LYS A 274 -8.56 -18.05 12.85
C LYS A 274 -10.06 -18.35 12.83
N THR A 275 -10.85 -17.47 12.22
CA THR A 275 -12.31 -17.60 12.22
C THR A 275 -12.69 -18.74 11.25
N ASN A 276 -13.56 -19.67 11.69
CA ASN A 276 -14.06 -20.77 10.86
C ASN A 276 -14.95 -20.30 9.69
N ILE A 277 -15.22 -19.00 9.62
CA ILE A 277 -16.06 -18.38 8.59
C ILE A 277 -15.32 -18.36 7.25
N PHE A 278 -13.99 -18.23 7.28
CA PHE A 278 -13.21 -17.92 6.08
C PHE A 278 -12.23 -19.03 5.67
N TYR A 279 -11.83 -19.98 6.53
CA TYR A 279 -10.87 -21.04 6.17
C TYR A 279 -11.07 -22.38 6.89
N THR A 280 -10.67 -23.46 6.21
CA THR A 280 -10.55 -24.85 6.70
C THR A 280 -9.09 -25.25 6.96
N THR A 281 -8.16 -24.32 7.14
CA THR A 281 -6.82 -24.70 7.58
C THR A 281 -6.87 -24.89 9.10
N GLY A 282 -6.57 -26.10 9.57
CA GLY A 282 -6.42 -26.39 11.00
C GLY A 282 -5.39 -25.47 11.67
N GLU A 283 -5.14 -25.67 12.96
CA GLU A 283 -4.02 -25.00 13.64
C GLU A 283 -2.70 -25.33 12.90
N THR A 284 -2.23 -24.39 12.07
CA THR A 284 -0.92 -24.47 11.43
C THR A 284 0.16 -24.10 12.44
N THR A 285 1.29 -24.80 12.38
CA THR A 285 2.50 -24.47 13.14
C THR A 285 3.24 -23.30 12.48
N GLN A 286 4.07 -22.57 13.24
CA GLN A 286 4.96 -21.54 12.66
C GLN A 286 5.84 -22.10 11.54
N ASP A 287 6.22 -23.38 11.64
CA ASP A 287 6.97 -24.08 10.59
C ASP A 287 6.10 -24.33 9.35
N GLU A 288 4.83 -24.69 9.49
CA GLU A 288 3.91 -24.84 8.36
C GLU A 288 3.58 -23.50 7.70
N ASP A 289 3.41 -22.43 8.47
CA ASP A 289 3.23 -21.07 7.93
C ASP A 289 4.49 -20.64 7.17
N TYR A 290 5.68 -21.00 7.68
CA TYR A 290 6.97 -20.78 7.05
C TYR A 290 7.10 -21.51 5.70
N TYR A 291 6.85 -22.83 5.68
CA TYR A 291 7.02 -23.65 4.49
C TYR A 291 5.92 -23.46 3.43
N ASN A 292 4.71 -23.10 3.84
CA ASN A 292 3.59 -22.87 2.93
C ASN A 292 3.40 -21.39 2.57
N ASN A 293 4.21 -20.50 3.13
CA ASN A 293 4.20 -19.07 2.93
C ASN A 293 2.83 -18.44 3.24
N PHE A 294 2.29 -18.72 4.42
CA PHE A 294 1.01 -18.17 4.88
C PHE A 294 1.26 -16.81 5.55
N TYR A 295 0.62 -15.76 5.05
CA TYR A 295 0.54 -14.47 5.74
C TYR A 295 -0.63 -14.46 6.71
N THR A 296 -0.39 -14.05 7.94
CA THR A 296 -1.46 -13.87 8.93
C THR A 296 -1.68 -12.38 9.15
N ILE A 297 -2.83 -11.87 8.69
CA ILE A 297 -3.33 -10.53 9.02
C ILE A 297 -3.81 -10.57 10.47
N SER A 298 -2.92 -10.23 11.40
CA SER A 298 -3.24 -10.09 12.81
C SER A 298 -3.68 -8.67 13.13
N ASN A 299 -4.78 -8.52 13.88
CA ASN A 299 -5.18 -7.24 14.49
C ASN A 299 -5.40 -6.06 13.53
N ASN A 300 -5.90 -6.30 12.31
CA ASN A 300 -6.16 -5.22 11.35
C ASN A 300 -7.47 -4.46 11.68
N PRO A 301 -7.42 -3.13 11.89
CA PRO A 301 -8.57 -2.31 12.28
C PRO A 301 -9.68 -2.25 11.22
N VAL A 302 -9.37 -2.55 9.96
CA VAL A 302 -10.31 -2.57 8.83
C VAL A 302 -11.15 -3.85 8.81
N ILE A 303 -10.60 -4.97 9.29
CA ILE A 303 -11.27 -6.29 9.30
C ILE A 303 -12.15 -6.48 10.54
N GLY A 304 -11.69 -5.99 11.69
CA GLY A 304 -12.38 -6.14 12.96
C GLY A 304 -12.11 -7.46 13.65
N ASN A 305 -12.54 -7.58 14.91
CA ASN A 305 -12.34 -8.80 15.68
C ASN A 305 -13.42 -9.86 15.35
N GLN A 306 -13.28 -11.06 15.92
CA GLN A 306 -14.23 -12.17 15.73
C GLN A 306 -15.68 -11.80 16.10
N ASP A 307 -15.89 -11.03 17.16
CA ASP A 307 -17.23 -10.68 17.63
C ASP A 307 -17.95 -9.80 16.60
N TRP A 308 -17.23 -8.87 15.97
CA TRP A 308 -17.76 -8.04 14.88
C TRP A 308 -18.16 -8.89 13.69
N ILE A 309 -17.27 -9.80 13.29
CA ILE A 309 -17.50 -10.69 12.16
C ILE A 309 -18.72 -11.57 12.45
N ASN A 310 -18.83 -12.11 13.66
CA ASN A 310 -19.98 -12.93 14.07
C ASN A 310 -21.29 -12.15 14.00
N GLU A 311 -21.31 -10.92 14.53
CA GLU A 311 -22.48 -10.04 14.49
C GLU A 311 -22.87 -9.69 13.05
N LEU A 312 -21.92 -9.22 12.24
CA LEU A 312 -22.14 -8.78 10.86
C LEU A 312 -22.71 -9.89 9.98
N TYR A 313 -22.14 -11.10 10.08
CA TYR A 313 -22.54 -12.26 9.29
C TYR A 313 -23.63 -13.09 9.94
N ASN A 314 -24.23 -12.61 11.05
CA ASN A 314 -25.22 -13.33 11.85
C ASN A 314 -24.80 -14.78 12.07
N CYS A 315 -23.54 -14.97 12.47
CA CYS A 315 -23.00 -16.29 12.62
C CYS A 315 -23.73 -17.02 13.74
N ASP A 316 -23.88 -18.33 13.56
CA ASP A 316 -24.35 -19.20 14.62
C ASP A 316 -23.34 -19.24 15.78
N GLU A 317 -23.72 -19.93 16.84
CA GLU A 317 -22.88 -20.16 18.01
C GLU A 317 -21.55 -20.89 17.72
N TYR A 318 -21.32 -21.41 16.51
CA TYR A 318 -20.10 -22.07 16.06
C TYR A 318 -19.24 -21.18 15.15
N GLY A 319 -19.68 -19.96 14.88
CA GLY A 319 -19.03 -19.08 13.91
C GLY A 319 -19.32 -19.51 12.47
N THR A 320 -20.40 -20.24 12.20
CA THR A 320 -20.85 -20.47 10.83
C THR A 320 -21.71 -19.28 10.41
N PRO A 321 -21.44 -18.60 9.29
CA PRO A 321 -22.30 -17.52 8.80
C PRO A 321 -23.74 -17.98 8.63
N SER A 322 -24.67 -17.05 8.82
CA SER A 322 -26.06 -17.28 8.41
C SER A 322 -26.11 -17.74 6.95
N SER A 323 -27.02 -18.64 6.60
CA SER A 323 -27.25 -19.10 5.21
C SER A 323 -27.61 -17.96 4.23
N LYS A 324 -27.91 -16.76 4.74
CA LYS A 324 -28.01 -15.52 3.97
C LYS A 324 -26.68 -15.10 3.35
N TYR A 325 -25.56 -15.56 3.90
CA TYR A 325 -24.20 -15.33 3.44
C TYR A 325 -23.58 -16.65 2.94
N SER A 326 -22.98 -16.62 1.76
CA SER A 326 -22.37 -17.74 1.05
C SER A 326 -21.24 -17.19 0.18
N VAL A 327 -20.35 -18.06 -0.31
CA VAL A 327 -19.27 -17.69 -1.24
C VAL A 327 -19.80 -16.92 -2.46
N ASN A 328 -21.05 -17.16 -2.87
CA ASN A 328 -21.67 -16.54 -4.04
C ASN A 328 -22.37 -15.19 -3.77
N ASN A 329 -22.57 -14.80 -2.52
CA ASN A 329 -23.28 -13.57 -2.16
C ASN A 329 -22.54 -12.67 -1.15
N LEU A 330 -21.39 -13.11 -0.63
CA LEU A 330 -20.40 -12.23 -0.02
C LEU A 330 -19.93 -11.23 -1.10
N PRO A 331 -19.71 -9.95 -0.76
CA PRO A 331 -19.23 -8.99 -1.74
C PRO A 331 -17.91 -9.47 -2.37
N ALA A 332 -17.91 -9.58 -3.69
CA ALA A 332 -16.80 -10.15 -4.44
C ALA A 332 -15.49 -9.39 -4.14
N GLY A 333 -14.47 -10.11 -3.68
CA GLY A 333 -13.15 -9.54 -3.33
C GLY A 333 -12.93 -9.34 -1.83
N LEU A 334 -13.96 -9.44 -0.99
CA LEU A 334 -13.78 -9.52 0.45
C LEU A 334 -13.23 -10.91 0.80
N PHE A 335 -11.97 -10.98 1.22
CA PHE A 335 -11.27 -12.21 1.65
C PHE A 335 -11.15 -13.31 0.57
N ASP A 336 -11.06 -12.92 -0.71
CA ASP A 336 -10.74 -13.85 -1.80
C ASP A 336 -9.23 -14.14 -1.84
N THR A 337 -8.80 -15.16 -1.09
CA THR A 337 -7.38 -15.58 -1.02
C THR A 337 -6.81 -16.03 -2.35
N ALA A 338 -7.64 -16.53 -3.27
CA ALA A 338 -7.15 -16.92 -4.58
C ALA A 338 -6.64 -15.72 -5.38
N ARG A 339 -7.15 -14.51 -5.10
CA ARG A 339 -6.62 -13.25 -5.67
C ARG A 339 -5.44 -12.67 -4.90
N MET A 340 -5.21 -13.12 -3.68
CA MET A 340 -4.08 -12.69 -2.86
C MET A 340 -2.79 -13.45 -3.25
N CYS A 341 -2.92 -14.53 -4.02
CA CYS A 341 -1.82 -15.26 -4.64
C CYS A 341 -1.42 -14.62 -5.98
N LEU A 342 -0.58 -13.57 -5.98
CA LEU A 342 -0.08 -12.95 -7.23
C LEU A 342 0.92 -13.82 -8.01
N THR A 343 1.27 -14.98 -7.45
CA THR A 343 2.18 -15.95 -8.04
C THR A 343 1.48 -17.30 -8.03
N ASN A 344 1.54 -18.03 -9.14
CA ASN A 344 1.08 -19.42 -9.19
C ASN A 344 2.11 -20.38 -8.55
N GLY A 345 2.84 -19.91 -7.53
CA GLY A 345 4.06 -20.57 -7.04
C GLY A 345 5.26 -20.41 -7.97
N GLU A 346 5.27 -19.37 -8.82
CA GLU A 346 6.43 -19.04 -9.64
C GLU A 346 7.56 -18.45 -8.78
N GLU A 347 8.78 -18.96 -8.96
CA GLU A 347 9.97 -18.40 -8.30
C GLU A 347 10.37 -17.08 -8.96
N TYR A 348 10.34 -15.99 -8.19
CA TYR A 348 11.02 -14.75 -8.57
C TYR A 348 12.52 -14.99 -8.40
N TYR A 349 13.29 -14.76 -9.47
CA TYR A 349 14.71 -15.13 -9.50
C TYR A 349 15.66 -14.10 -8.86
N CYS A 350 15.18 -12.89 -8.56
CA CYS A 350 15.99 -11.84 -7.95
C CYS A 350 15.26 -11.24 -6.76
N GLN A 351 15.85 -11.41 -5.57
CA GLN A 351 15.37 -10.82 -4.33
C GLN A 351 15.58 -9.30 -4.30
N GLU A 352 16.71 -8.86 -4.85
CA GLU A 352 17.07 -7.46 -4.99
C GLU A 352 17.59 -7.20 -6.40
N TYR A 353 17.23 -6.05 -6.96
CA TYR A 353 17.85 -5.56 -8.18
C TYR A 353 17.94 -4.04 -8.15
N LYS A 354 18.95 -3.53 -8.85
CA LYS A 354 19.11 -2.13 -9.18
C LYS A 354 19.51 -2.04 -10.64
N ILE A 355 18.80 -1.25 -11.42
CA ILE A 355 19.09 -1.05 -12.85
C ILE A 355 18.90 0.40 -13.23
N LYS A 356 19.91 1.01 -13.85
CA LYS A 356 19.78 2.32 -14.47
C LYS A 356 19.57 2.18 -15.98
N VAL A 357 18.46 2.73 -16.47
CA VAL A 357 18.05 2.62 -17.87
C VAL A 357 17.46 3.92 -18.40
N LEU A 358 17.46 4.08 -19.71
CA LEU A 358 16.62 5.07 -20.37
C LEU A 358 15.20 4.53 -20.41
N SER A 359 14.27 5.21 -19.72
CA SER A 359 12.89 4.76 -19.61
C SER A 359 11.90 5.91 -19.65
N ASP A 360 10.66 5.56 -20.01
CA ASP A 360 9.51 6.45 -19.89
C ASP A 360 9.23 6.74 -18.39
N PRO A 361 9.25 8.02 -17.96
CA PRO A 361 8.99 8.42 -16.58
C PRO A 361 7.51 8.26 -16.17
N THR A 362 6.60 8.03 -17.12
CA THR A 362 5.16 7.86 -16.86
C THR A 362 4.75 6.42 -16.59
N ILE A 363 5.70 5.47 -16.67
CA ILE A 363 5.48 4.09 -16.23
C ILE A 363 5.01 4.09 -14.77
N PRO A 364 3.87 3.46 -14.42
CA PRO A 364 3.38 3.45 -13.05
C PRO A 364 4.29 2.65 -12.10
N MET A 365 4.49 3.15 -10.88
CA MET A 365 5.07 2.37 -9.78
C MET A 365 4.24 1.11 -9.51
N GLY A 366 4.88 0.00 -9.12
CA GLY A 366 4.19 -1.28 -8.91
C GLY A 366 3.87 -2.05 -10.19
N SER A 367 4.36 -1.59 -11.35
CA SER A 367 4.29 -2.34 -12.61
C SER A 367 5.28 -3.51 -12.64
N ILE A 368 4.97 -4.55 -13.43
CA ILE A 368 5.85 -5.71 -13.64
C ILE A 368 6.99 -5.32 -14.59
N LEU A 369 8.22 -5.60 -14.19
CA LEU A 369 9.45 -5.39 -14.92
C LEU A 369 10.10 -6.72 -15.32
N HIS A 370 10.44 -6.83 -16.60
CA HIS A 370 11.22 -7.93 -17.17
C HIS A 370 12.55 -7.40 -17.72
N VAL A 371 13.68 -7.87 -17.17
CA VAL A 371 15.01 -7.56 -17.70
C VAL A 371 15.55 -8.76 -18.45
N TYR A 372 15.93 -8.55 -19.71
CA TYR A 372 16.49 -9.57 -20.58
C TYR A 372 17.98 -9.34 -20.82
N LYS A 373 18.77 -10.41 -20.73
CA LYS A 373 20.18 -10.43 -21.12
C LYS A 373 20.40 -11.53 -22.15
N ASN A 374 20.87 -11.15 -23.34
CA ASN A 374 21.11 -12.06 -24.47
C ASN A 374 19.90 -12.96 -24.81
N GLY A 375 18.69 -12.39 -24.76
CA GLY A 375 17.44 -13.11 -25.06
C GLY A 375 16.87 -13.94 -23.90
N SER A 376 17.56 -14.04 -22.77
CA SER A 376 17.09 -14.74 -21.57
C SER A 376 16.55 -13.76 -20.54
N LEU A 377 15.40 -14.07 -19.94
CA LEU A 377 14.86 -13.34 -18.81
C LEU A 377 15.75 -13.58 -17.59
N ILE A 378 16.32 -12.52 -17.03
CA ILE A 378 17.20 -12.59 -15.86
C ILE A 378 16.60 -11.92 -14.62
N VAL A 379 15.67 -10.98 -14.80
CA VAL A 379 14.90 -10.38 -13.70
C VAL A 379 13.43 -10.39 -14.10
N LYS A 380 12.60 -10.94 -13.21
CA LYS A 380 11.14 -10.75 -13.19
C LYS A 380 10.82 -10.19 -11.81
N SER A 381 10.39 -8.94 -11.74
CA SER A 381 10.11 -8.28 -10.46
C SER A 381 9.17 -7.10 -10.66
N TYR A 382 8.76 -6.44 -9.59
CA TYR A 382 7.97 -5.22 -9.64
C TYR A 382 8.89 -4.00 -9.48
N ILE A 383 8.44 -2.84 -9.96
CA ILE A 383 9.11 -1.56 -9.69
C ILE A 383 8.72 -1.09 -8.28
N MET A 384 9.65 -1.18 -7.32
CA MET A 384 9.40 -0.75 -5.92
C MET A 384 9.97 0.62 -5.62
N GLU A 385 11.12 0.94 -6.18
CA GLU A 385 11.69 2.28 -6.14
C GLU A 385 12.12 2.69 -7.54
N ARG A 386 11.96 3.99 -7.83
CA ARG A 386 12.45 4.59 -9.07
C ARG A 386 12.94 6.00 -8.81
N THR A 387 14.11 6.33 -9.35
CA THR A 387 14.60 7.70 -9.46
C THR A 387 14.66 8.13 -10.92
N ILE A 388 13.84 9.11 -11.28
CA ILE A 388 13.87 9.77 -12.59
C ILE A 388 14.84 10.96 -12.50
N THR A 389 15.91 10.92 -13.28
CA THR A 389 16.90 11.99 -13.40
C THR A 389 16.77 12.68 -14.75
N PHE A 390 16.57 14.00 -14.74
CA PHE A 390 16.58 14.81 -15.96
C PHE A 390 18.00 15.32 -16.23
N SER A 391 18.82 14.48 -16.86
CA SER A 391 20.23 14.77 -17.18
C SER A 391 20.38 15.93 -18.20
N SER A 392 19.38 16.14 -19.04
CA SER A 392 19.20 17.34 -19.87
C SER A 392 17.76 17.43 -20.37
N THR A 393 17.43 18.46 -21.16
CA THR A 393 16.14 18.55 -21.87
C THR A 393 15.95 17.42 -22.89
N GLN A 394 17.01 16.71 -23.29
CA GLN A 394 16.99 15.62 -24.28
C GLN A 394 17.34 14.25 -23.69
N THR A 395 17.43 14.13 -22.36
CA THR A 395 17.85 12.87 -21.74
C THR A 395 17.20 12.69 -20.39
N ILE A 396 16.40 11.62 -20.28
CA ILE A 396 15.75 11.16 -19.05
C ILE A 396 16.34 9.79 -18.73
N GLU A 397 16.91 9.67 -17.55
CA GLU A 397 17.44 8.42 -17.01
C GLU A 397 16.55 7.98 -15.86
N CYS A 398 16.18 6.70 -15.82
CA CYS A 398 15.46 6.10 -14.72
C CYS A 398 16.34 5.03 -14.07
N GLU A 399 16.68 5.25 -12.81
CA GLU A 399 17.17 4.19 -11.95
C GLU A 399 15.95 3.50 -11.34
N MET A 400 15.79 2.21 -11.57
CA MET A 400 14.73 1.39 -11.00
C MET A 400 15.36 0.37 -10.06
N SER A 401 14.72 0.12 -8.94
CA SER A 401 15.17 -0.89 -8.01
C SER A 401 13.99 -1.58 -7.35
N ALA A 402 14.29 -2.78 -6.86
CA ALA A 402 13.48 -3.42 -5.85
C ALA A 402 14.40 -4.03 -4.81
N GLN A 403 13.98 -3.91 -3.57
CA GLN A 403 14.58 -4.59 -2.44
C GLN A 403 13.46 -5.27 -1.67
N ASN A 404 13.56 -6.59 -1.53
CA ASN A 404 12.65 -7.38 -0.73
C ASN A 404 13.43 -8.18 0.31
N GLU A 405 12.91 -8.25 1.53
CA GLU A 405 13.40 -9.16 2.56
C GLU A 405 12.60 -10.48 2.52
N ALA A 406 13.16 -11.54 3.09
CA ALA A 406 12.44 -12.80 3.24
C ALA A 406 11.34 -12.63 4.31
N TYR A 407 10.08 -12.95 3.98
CA TYR A 407 8.90 -12.79 4.85
C TYR A 407 9.06 -13.40 6.26
N ASN A 408 9.91 -14.43 6.42
CA ASN A 408 10.02 -15.20 7.65
C ASN A 408 11.29 -14.94 8.49
N THR A 409 11.71 -13.69 8.65
CA THR A 409 12.56 -13.30 9.78
C THR A 409 11.67 -12.87 10.94
N VAL A 410 11.35 -13.80 11.86
CA VAL A 410 10.61 -13.61 13.13
C VAL A 410 9.77 -12.32 13.18
N VAL A 411 8.53 -12.38 12.69
CA VAL A 411 7.57 -11.26 12.75
C VAL A 411 7.44 -10.77 14.20
N PRO A 412 7.66 -9.48 14.50
CA PRO A 412 7.40 -8.94 15.83
C PRO A 412 5.91 -9.10 16.16
N THR A 413 5.61 -9.78 17.27
CA THR A 413 4.25 -10.08 17.78
C THR A 413 3.45 -8.85 18.22
N SER A 414 3.82 -7.65 17.79
CA SER A 414 3.29 -6.40 18.32
C SER A 414 3.19 -5.31 17.25
N ASP A 415 2.16 -5.37 16.40
CA ASP A 415 1.55 -4.14 15.94
C ASP A 415 0.82 -3.49 17.12
N LYS A 416 1.31 -2.31 17.50
CA LYS A 416 1.04 -1.66 18.80
C LYS A 416 -0.31 -0.93 18.88
N SER A 417 -1.12 -0.94 17.82
CA SER A 417 -2.31 -0.08 17.67
C SER A 417 -3.61 -0.65 18.25
N ALA A 418 -3.76 -1.97 18.32
CA ALA A 418 -4.93 -2.63 18.91
C ALA A 418 -4.65 -3.08 20.35
N LEU A 419 -5.61 -2.94 21.27
CA LEU A 419 -5.58 -3.71 22.52
C LEU A 419 -5.64 -5.19 22.12
N ASN A 420 -4.48 -5.87 22.15
CA ASN A 420 -4.26 -7.19 21.59
C ASN A 420 -5.48 -8.13 21.82
N ALA A 421 -6.20 -8.45 20.75
CA ALA A 421 -7.15 -9.56 20.75
C ALA A 421 -6.42 -10.85 21.16
N ASN A 422 -5.11 -10.96 20.89
CA ASN A 422 -4.24 -11.98 21.44
C ASN A 422 -4.06 -11.92 22.97
N ILE A 423 -4.05 -10.76 23.61
CA ILE A 423 -4.01 -10.69 25.08
C ILE A 423 -5.35 -11.16 25.64
N LEU A 424 -6.48 -10.73 25.06
CA LEU A 424 -7.80 -11.18 25.50
C LEU A 424 -8.02 -12.68 25.20
N ALA A 425 -7.72 -13.13 23.98
CA ALA A 425 -7.82 -14.52 23.54
C ALA A 425 -6.82 -15.43 24.27
N ASN A 426 -5.58 -14.99 24.56
CA ASN A 426 -4.65 -15.75 25.39
C ASN A 426 -5.07 -15.74 26.86
N GLN A 427 -5.67 -14.65 27.38
CA GLN A 427 -6.24 -14.64 28.72
C GLN A 427 -7.46 -15.56 28.83
N VAL A 428 -8.32 -15.59 27.81
CA VAL A 428 -9.47 -16.50 27.70
C VAL A 428 -8.99 -17.93 27.52
N SER A 429 -8.03 -18.19 26.63
CA SER A 429 -7.44 -19.51 26.37
C SER A 429 -6.64 -20.05 27.55
N ALA A 430 -5.94 -19.19 28.30
CA ALA A 430 -5.24 -19.59 29.54
C ALA A 430 -6.21 -19.91 30.68
N LYS A 431 -7.43 -19.37 30.61
CA LYS A 431 -8.54 -19.70 31.52
C LYS A 431 -9.37 -20.90 31.03
N MET A 432 -9.12 -21.44 29.83
CA MET A 432 -9.78 -22.64 29.35
C MET A 432 -9.17 -23.89 30.03
N PRO A 433 -9.99 -24.74 30.65
CA PRO A 433 -9.49 -26.02 31.14
C PRO A 433 -9.13 -26.93 29.97
N PHE A 434 -8.02 -27.63 30.14
CA PHE A 434 -7.54 -28.65 29.21
C PHE A 434 -7.93 -30.02 29.74
N ILE A 435 -8.39 -30.92 28.86
CA ILE A 435 -8.53 -32.33 29.19
C ILE A 435 -7.19 -32.98 28.85
N SER A 436 -6.46 -33.42 29.88
CA SER A 436 -5.27 -34.25 29.72
C SER A 436 -5.73 -35.70 29.71
N ASP A 437 -5.65 -36.36 28.55
CA ASP A 437 -6.02 -37.78 28.40
C ASP A 437 -4.95 -38.75 28.96
N GLY A 438 -3.88 -38.22 29.57
CA GLY A 438 -2.77 -38.99 30.10
C GLY A 438 -1.74 -39.41 29.06
N SER A 439 -1.95 -39.12 27.78
CA SER A 439 -0.94 -39.25 26.72
C SER A 439 -0.23 -37.91 26.52
N SER A 440 1.09 -37.93 26.41
CA SER A 440 1.92 -36.72 26.30
C SER A 440 1.78 -35.97 24.95
N LEU A 441 0.80 -36.32 24.10
CA LEU A 441 0.79 -35.93 22.69
C LEU A 441 -0.45 -35.18 22.21
N THR A 442 -1.52 -35.05 23.01
CA THR A 442 -2.70 -34.27 22.56
C THR A 442 -3.44 -33.63 23.73
N LYS A 443 -3.26 -32.32 23.91
CA LYS A 443 -4.12 -31.51 24.78
C LYS A 443 -5.43 -31.25 24.04
N LEU A 444 -6.51 -31.98 24.37
CA LEU A 444 -7.85 -31.65 23.88
C LEU A 444 -8.30 -30.35 24.56
N ARG A 445 -8.40 -29.27 23.80
CA ARG A 445 -8.90 -27.97 24.27
C ARG A 445 -10.40 -27.91 24.05
N ALA A 446 -11.14 -27.43 25.05
CA ALA A 446 -12.53 -27.04 24.84
C ALA A 446 -12.58 -25.94 23.77
N ARG A 447 -13.40 -26.11 22.74
CA ARG A 447 -13.51 -25.16 21.61
C ARG A 447 -14.27 -23.89 22.01
N LYS A 448 -15.07 -23.95 23.09
CA LYS A 448 -15.88 -22.83 23.56
C LYS A 448 -16.15 -22.92 25.06
N VAL A 449 -16.07 -21.77 25.74
CA VAL A 449 -16.51 -21.57 27.12
C VAL A 449 -17.89 -20.92 27.09
N ILE A 450 -18.86 -21.48 27.80
CA ILE A 450 -20.25 -21.02 27.76
C ILE A 450 -20.92 -21.20 29.12
N SER A 451 -21.80 -20.27 29.50
CA SER A 451 -22.60 -20.41 30.72
C SER A 451 -23.53 -21.61 30.60
N LYS A 452 -23.88 -22.25 31.72
CA LYS A 452 -24.84 -23.36 31.72
C LYS A 452 -26.20 -22.96 31.15
N ASP A 453 -26.65 -21.75 31.44
CA ASP A 453 -27.91 -21.23 30.92
C ASP A 453 -27.88 -21.07 29.41
N ASP A 454 -26.79 -20.56 28.85
CA ASP A 454 -26.67 -20.37 27.40
C ASP A 454 -26.36 -21.68 26.68
N TYR A 455 -25.62 -22.60 27.31
CA TYR A 455 -25.43 -23.96 26.80
C TYR A 455 -26.75 -24.72 26.69
N ASN A 456 -27.65 -24.53 27.66
CA ASN A 456 -28.97 -25.15 27.65
C ASN A 456 -29.90 -24.52 26.60
N LYS A 457 -29.66 -23.28 26.20
CA LYS A 457 -30.41 -22.57 25.14
C LYS A 457 -29.89 -22.86 23.72
N LEU A 458 -28.75 -23.54 23.57
CA LEU A 458 -28.22 -23.92 22.26
C LEU A 458 -29.27 -24.77 21.52
N SER A 459 -29.58 -24.33 20.31
CA SER A 459 -30.59 -24.98 19.47
C SER A 459 -30.12 -26.34 18.95
N GLU A 460 -28.81 -26.53 18.83
CA GLU A 460 -28.18 -27.78 18.42
C GLU A 460 -26.82 -27.92 19.13
N LYS A 461 -26.49 -29.12 19.62
CA LYS A 461 -25.20 -29.43 20.26
C LYS A 461 -24.46 -30.39 19.35
N ARG A 462 -23.28 -30.00 18.86
CA ARG A 462 -22.52 -30.81 17.92
C ARG A 462 -21.71 -31.88 18.65
N ASP A 463 -21.78 -33.11 18.15
CA ASP A 463 -21.05 -34.26 18.71
C ASP A 463 -19.52 -34.15 18.54
N ASP A 464 -19.05 -33.27 17.64
CA ASP A 464 -17.63 -33.06 17.32
C ASP A 464 -16.99 -31.91 18.11
N THR A 465 -17.69 -31.34 19.10
CA THR A 465 -17.25 -30.13 19.81
C THR A 465 -17.21 -30.36 21.32
N ILE A 466 -16.07 -30.05 21.95
CA ILE A 466 -15.92 -30.05 23.40
C ILE A 466 -16.29 -28.68 23.95
N TYR A 467 -17.36 -28.62 24.76
CA TYR A 467 -17.81 -27.40 25.45
C TYR A 467 -17.30 -27.40 26.89
N TYR A 468 -16.76 -26.26 27.33
CA TYR A 468 -16.58 -26.01 28.75
C TYR A 468 -17.75 -25.20 29.27
N VAL A 469 -18.66 -25.90 29.97
CA VAL A 469 -19.88 -25.32 30.52
C VAL A 469 -19.67 -24.96 31.97
N TYR A 470 -19.73 -23.67 32.31
CA TYR A 470 -19.60 -23.21 33.69
C TYR A 470 -20.96 -22.85 34.28
N ASP A 471 -21.20 -23.27 35.52
CA ASP A 471 -22.39 -22.87 36.27
C ASP A 471 -22.22 -21.41 36.71
N THR A 472 -23.17 -20.54 36.36
CA THR A 472 -23.13 -19.12 36.74
C THR A 472 -23.47 -18.88 38.21
N GLY A 473 -23.83 -19.93 38.95
CA GLY A 473 -24.09 -19.86 40.38
C GLY A 473 -25.25 -18.91 40.68
N GLY A 474 -26.48 -19.41 40.59
CA GLY A 474 -27.52 -18.89 41.45
C GLY A 474 -27.20 -19.33 42.87
N ASP A 475 -26.94 -18.39 43.76
CA ASP A 475 -26.94 -18.65 45.20
C ASP A 475 -28.18 -19.47 45.56
N ASN A 476 -27.97 -20.71 45.96
CA ASN A 476 -28.90 -21.47 46.75
C ASN A 476 -28.09 -22.16 47.84
N SER A 477 -28.28 -21.65 49.06
CA SER A 477 -27.87 -22.13 50.39
C SER A 477 -26.38 -22.11 50.76
#